data_AF-A0A519YZ48-F1
#
_entry.id   AF-A0A519YZ48-F1
#
_cell.length_a   1.000
_cell.length_b   1.000
_cell.length_c   1.000
_cell.angle_alpha   90.00
_cell.angle_beta   90.00
_cell.angle_gamma   90.00
#
_symmetry.space_group_name_H-M   'P 1'
#
loop_
_entity.id
_entity.type
_entity.pdbx_description
1 polymer ?
#
loop_
_entity_poly.entity_id
_entity_poly.type
_entity_poly.pdbx_seq_one_letter_code
_entity_poly.pdbx_strand_id
1 'polypeptide(L)'
;MNFKKSVLPAQGLIATILCIPLLTGCPSDSKPAPQQNPIPPTSSSASSASSVSISSSAASTSDSSSGAASSIAATDCSNFIASTKTGFGNVEPTYSAWFEAEDATHNLIIKTEANEGFEEGTTNGTLLRMEQSGKLFVHWDNLVIKQGGLTEIVIKGAAPWGTKKQKLSIFNEVGVKVITDIALNMESSGDYPKKWAEYKVYVDLPAGNYSLEVNDDWGYVFFDALRLRDQTVVLDGELNVTQVNYVKSNPASMELTINYNHNKLIGFDIDGVPVAYEFNASCDHIVLSKTALMTLTEGNHELHAIFNQGKDFVTTVLVTDNAVVPAERKYEAEKQSIGLGVSVKPDPTASNGSFISNENSGSMEFLVTAPEKGQYDIKM
;
A
#
# COMPACT_ATOMS: atom_id res chain seq x y z
N MET A 1 -6.82 -15.30 55.99
CA MET A 1 -5.55 -15.80 56.61
C MET A 1 -4.40 -15.55 55.64
N ASN A 2 -3.20 -15.16 56.10
CA ASN A 2 -2.03 -15.02 55.22
C ASN A 2 -1.24 -16.33 55.14
N PHE A 3 -1.32 -17.05 54.03
CA PHE A 3 -0.45 -18.19 53.76
C PHE A 3 0.81 -17.77 52.99
N LYS A 4 1.99 -18.06 53.56
CA LYS A 4 3.28 -17.86 52.89
C LYS A 4 3.45 -18.90 51.78
N LYS A 5 3.79 -18.41 50.59
CA LYS A 5 4.11 -19.18 49.38
C LYS A 5 5.29 -20.12 49.62
N SER A 6 5.09 -21.43 49.49
CA SER A 6 6.15 -22.41 49.25
C SER A 6 6.09 -22.88 47.80
N VAL A 7 7.23 -22.88 47.11
CA VAL A 7 7.36 -23.35 45.73
C VAL A 7 8.11 -24.68 45.75
N LEU A 8 7.46 -25.75 45.31
CA LEU A 8 8.10 -26.99 44.83
C LEU A 8 7.23 -27.60 43.70
N PRO A 9 7.82 -28.42 42.80
CA PRO A 9 7.35 -28.54 41.42
C PRO A 9 6.23 -29.57 41.20
N ALA A 10 5.63 -29.48 40.02
CA ALA A 10 4.51 -30.29 39.57
C ALA A 10 4.78 -31.80 39.59
N GLN A 11 3.86 -32.55 40.19
CA GLN A 11 3.50 -33.90 39.76
C GLN A 11 1.97 -33.97 39.63
N GLY A 12 1.50 -34.58 38.55
CA GLY A 12 0.09 -34.53 38.17
C GLY A 12 -0.79 -35.46 39.01
N LEU A 13 -2.07 -35.10 39.12
CA LEU A 13 -3.12 -36.04 39.52
C LEU A 13 -4.26 -35.97 38.50
N ILE A 14 -4.50 -37.10 37.82
CA ILE A 14 -5.70 -37.34 37.02
C ILE A 14 -6.61 -38.21 37.89
N ALA A 15 -7.88 -37.82 38.02
CA ALA A 15 -8.92 -38.67 38.57
C ALA A 15 -9.85 -39.14 37.44
N THR A 16 -9.87 -40.46 37.23
CA THR A 16 -10.67 -41.17 36.20
C THR A 16 -11.81 -41.91 36.94
N ILE A 17 -12.98 -42.19 36.37
CA ILE A 17 -13.34 -43.46 35.68
C ILE A 17 -14.85 -43.42 35.37
N LEU A 18 -15.27 -43.78 34.14
CA LEU A 18 -16.14 -44.94 33.88
C LEU A 18 -16.22 -45.28 32.38
N CYS A 19 -16.18 -46.57 32.04
CA CYS A 19 -16.31 -47.08 30.66
C CYS A 19 -17.71 -47.64 30.37
N ILE A 20 -18.17 -47.51 29.12
CA ILE A 20 -19.15 -48.43 28.49
C ILE A 20 -18.70 -48.67 27.03
N PRO A 21 -18.60 -49.93 26.56
CA PRO A 21 -18.23 -50.25 25.17
C PRO A 21 -19.41 -50.73 24.30
N LEU A 22 -19.40 -50.36 23.01
CA LEU A 22 -20.04 -51.04 21.85
C LEU A 22 -19.54 -50.29 20.59
N LEU A 23 -18.66 -50.85 19.73
CA LEU A 23 -18.83 -51.91 18.71
C LEU A 23 -19.15 -51.37 17.29
N THR A 24 -18.26 -51.70 16.33
CA THR A 24 -18.40 -51.62 14.85
C THR A 24 -18.54 -50.21 14.21
N GLY A 25 -18.00 -49.90 13.02
CA GLY A 25 -17.10 -50.62 12.12
C GLY A 25 -16.80 -49.81 10.84
N CYS A 26 -15.69 -50.09 10.14
CA CYS A 26 -15.45 -49.63 8.74
C CYS A 26 -16.02 -50.65 7.75
N PRO A 27 -16.41 -50.26 6.52
CA PRO A 27 -15.50 -50.11 5.35
C PRO A 27 -15.65 -48.73 4.67
N SER A 28 -14.69 -48.15 3.94
CA SER A 28 -13.95 -48.56 2.73
C SER A 28 -14.73 -48.48 1.40
N ASP A 29 -13.97 -48.12 0.35
CA ASP A 29 -14.22 -48.19 -1.10
C ASP A 29 -14.45 -46.82 -1.76
N SER A 30 -13.50 -46.26 -2.53
CA SER A 30 -12.81 -46.69 -3.77
C SER A 30 -13.58 -46.34 -5.05
N LYS A 31 -12.93 -45.58 -5.95
CA LYS A 31 -12.54 -45.99 -7.34
C LYS A 31 -12.19 -44.77 -8.22
N PRO A 32 -11.11 -44.79 -9.02
CA PRO A 32 -10.71 -43.68 -9.91
C PRO A 32 -10.92 -43.95 -11.42
N ALA A 33 -10.76 -42.87 -12.21
CA ALA A 33 -10.44 -42.83 -13.65
C ALA A 33 -11.59 -43.26 -14.63
N PRO A 34 -11.57 -42.88 -15.94
CA PRO A 34 -10.42 -42.99 -16.85
C PRO A 34 -10.04 -41.76 -17.69
N GLN A 35 -8.85 -41.83 -18.29
CA GLN A 35 -8.37 -40.98 -19.39
C GLN A 35 -9.06 -41.35 -20.73
N GLN A 36 -9.04 -40.43 -21.70
CA GLN A 36 -8.93 -40.79 -23.12
C GLN A 36 -7.89 -39.91 -23.84
N ASN A 37 -7.44 -40.39 -25.01
CA ASN A 37 -6.13 -40.14 -25.60
C ASN A 37 -6.24 -39.47 -27.02
N PRO A 38 -5.13 -39.13 -27.71
CA PRO A 38 -5.12 -38.16 -28.82
C PRO A 38 -5.30 -38.76 -30.22
N ILE A 39 -5.30 -37.91 -31.28
CA ILE A 39 -4.57 -38.10 -32.56
C ILE A 39 -4.66 -36.82 -33.46
N PRO A 40 -3.73 -36.57 -34.43
CA PRO A 40 -3.49 -35.27 -35.08
C PRO A 40 -3.79 -35.31 -36.61
N PRO A 41 -3.00 -34.70 -37.52
CA PRO A 41 -3.00 -33.29 -37.92
C PRO A 41 -3.33 -33.06 -39.42
N THR A 42 -3.42 -31.80 -39.86
CA THR A 42 -3.31 -31.42 -41.28
C THR A 42 -2.37 -30.23 -41.51
N SER A 43 -1.61 -30.32 -42.61
CA SER A 43 -0.76 -29.29 -43.24
C SER A 43 -1.60 -28.13 -43.82
N SER A 44 -1.11 -26.99 -44.30
CA SER A 44 0.20 -26.43 -44.71
C SER A 44 0.12 -24.88 -44.53
N SER A 45 1.14 -24.03 -44.64
CA SER A 45 2.15 -23.86 -45.69
C SER A 45 3.26 -22.88 -45.23
N ALA A 46 4.35 -22.78 -46.00
CA ALA A 46 5.55 -22.05 -45.61
C ALA A 46 5.55 -20.55 -45.95
N SER A 47 6.20 -19.75 -45.10
CA SER A 47 7.00 -18.61 -45.55
C SER A 47 8.21 -18.41 -44.61
N SER A 48 9.40 -18.36 -45.20
CA SER A 48 10.68 -18.26 -44.50
C SER A 48 11.12 -16.82 -44.30
N ALA A 49 11.47 -16.43 -43.08
CA ALA A 49 12.29 -15.27 -42.79
C ALA A 49 13.25 -15.60 -41.62
N SER A 50 14.53 -15.25 -41.78
CA SER A 50 15.63 -15.78 -40.98
C SER A 50 15.72 -15.15 -39.59
N SER A 51 15.75 -15.97 -38.54
CA SER A 51 16.19 -15.56 -37.19
C SER A 51 17.68 -15.84 -37.00
N VAL A 52 18.43 -14.83 -36.59
CA VAL A 52 19.85 -14.96 -36.20
C VAL A 52 19.90 -15.32 -34.72
N SER A 53 20.28 -16.55 -34.40
CA SER A 53 20.50 -17.01 -33.03
C SER A 53 21.96 -16.76 -32.60
N ILE A 54 22.19 -15.77 -31.74
CA ILE A 54 23.47 -15.61 -31.05
C ILE A 54 23.45 -16.47 -29.78
N SER A 55 24.17 -17.59 -29.83
CA SER A 55 24.42 -18.45 -28.67
C SER A 55 25.65 -17.99 -27.90
N SER A 56 25.48 -17.49 -26.68
CA SER A 56 26.58 -17.20 -25.74
C SER A 56 26.68 -18.31 -24.68
N SER A 57 27.67 -19.19 -24.85
CA SER A 57 27.99 -20.25 -23.89
C SER A 57 29.17 -19.85 -22.98
N ALA A 58 28.90 -19.70 -21.68
CA ALA A 58 29.91 -19.74 -20.61
C ALA A 58 29.18 -20.23 -19.33
N ALA A 59 29.36 -21.48 -18.93
CA ALA A 59 30.48 -22.00 -18.14
C ALA A 59 30.10 -22.07 -16.64
N SER A 60 29.63 -23.24 -16.23
CA SER A 60 29.31 -23.58 -14.85
C SER A 60 30.52 -24.13 -14.11
N THR A 61 30.74 -23.69 -12.87
CA THR A 61 31.52 -24.41 -11.85
C THR A 61 30.74 -24.40 -10.54
N SER A 62 30.63 -25.57 -9.92
CA SER A 62 30.21 -25.73 -8.51
C SER A 62 31.32 -25.21 -7.56
N ASP A 63 31.22 -25.06 -6.23
CA ASP A 63 30.38 -25.59 -5.14
C ASP A 63 30.49 -24.61 -3.93
N SER A 64 29.80 -24.69 -2.76
CA SER A 64 28.81 -25.63 -2.18
C SER A 64 28.04 -24.97 -1.01
N SER A 65 26.81 -25.42 -0.74
CA SER A 65 26.12 -25.42 0.58
C SER A 65 26.07 -24.16 1.49
N SER A 66 24.88 -23.57 1.68
CA SER A 66 24.17 -23.52 2.98
C SER A 66 22.86 -22.72 2.93
N GLY A 67 21.84 -23.14 3.70
CA GLY A 67 20.74 -22.27 4.14
C GLY A 67 19.67 -21.89 3.10
N ALA A 68 18.69 -22.76 2.85
CA ALA A 68 17.49 -22.40 2.10
C ALA A 68 16.55 -21.53 2.96
N ALA A 69 16.76 -20.22 2.96
CA ALA A 69 15.71 -19.25 3.28
C ALA A 69 14.90 -19.00 2.00
N SER A 70 13.61 -19.28 2.02
CA SER A 70 12.72 -18.96 0.90
C SER A 70 12.47 -17.46 0.86
N SER A 71 13.32 -16.72 0.15
CA SER A 71 13.04 -15.34 -0.23
C SER A 71 11.84 -15.34 -1.18
N ILE A 72 10.65 -15.10 -0.62
CA ILE A 72 9.49 -14.69 -1.41
C ILE A 72 9.93 -13.44 -2.17
N ALA A 73 9.79 -13.46 -3.50
CA ALA A 73 10.18 -12.32 -4.31
C ALA A 73 9.33 -11.12 -3.91
N ALA A 74 9.96 -10.11 -3.30
CA ALA A 74 9.30 -8.85 -2.99
C ALA A 74 8.80 -8.24 -4.31
N THR A 75 7.50 -7.95 -4.39
CA THR A 75 6.91 -7.21 -5.50
C THR A 75 7.59 -5.86 -5.57
N ASP A 76 8.18 -5.53 -6.73
CA ASP A 76 8.86 -4.25 -6.92
C ASP A 76 7.82 -3.13 -7.14
N CYS A 77 7.34 -2.58 -6.03
CA CYS A 77 6.31 -1.54 -5.98
C CYS A 77 6.78 -0.14 -6.48
N SER A 78 7.99 -0.03 -7.06
CA SER A 78 8.64 1.25 -7.34
C SER A 78 8.04 2.10 -8.48
N ASN A 79 7.09 1.58 -9.27
CA ASN A 79 6.66 2.17 -10.55
C ASN A 79 5.19 2.66 -10.59
N PHE A 80 4.51 2.85 -9.46
CA PHE A 80 3.10 3.26 -9.46
C PHE A 80 2.92 4.79 -9.43
N ILE A 81 2.28 5.35 -10.46
CA ILE A 81 2.11 6.80 -10.68
C ILE A 81 0.61 7.11 -10.84
N ALA A 82 0.02 7.84 -9.89
CA ALA A 82 -1.39 8.26 -9.93
C ALA A 82 -1.51 9.79 -9.91
N SER A 83 -2.15 10.40 -10.91
CA SER A 83 -2.26 11.87 -10.98
C SER A 83 -3.31 12.44 -10.03
N THR A 84 -2.92 13.27 -9.07
CA THR A 84 -3.82 14.11 -8.28
C THR A 84 -3.33 15.57 -8.23
N LYS A 85 -4.26 16.48 -7.91
CA LYS A 85 -4.09 17.93 -7.97
C LYS A 85 -3.93 18.50 -6.56
N THR A 86 -2.70 18.55 -6.04
CA THR A 86 -2.37 19.16 -4.75
C THR A 86 -1.33 20.28 -4.91
N GLY A 87 -1.27 21.18 -3.93
CA GLY A 87 -0.43 22.38 -3.97
C GLY A 87 1.01 22.11 -3.58
N PHE A 88 1.95 22.76 -4.26
CA PHE A 88 3.38 22.67 -3.96
C PHE A 88 3.78 23.65 -2.85
N GLY A 89 4.88 23.34 -2.15
CA GLY A 89 5.45 24.21 -1.12
C GLY A 89 5.88 25.59 -1.65
N ASN A 90 6.05 26.55 -0.73
CA ASN A 90 6.18 28.00 -0.98
C ASN A 90 7.44 28.48 -1.75
N VAL A 91 8.15 27.61 -2.48
CA VAL A 91 9.26 28.00 -3.35
C VAL A 91 8.76 28.06 -4.79
N GLU A 92 8.76 29.25 -5.38
CA GLU A 92 8.43 29.45 -6.80
C GLU A 92 9.29 28.54 -7.68
N PRO A 93 8.69 27.64 -8.49
CA PRO A 93 9.43 26.72 -9.33
C PRO A 93 10.24 27.45 -10.41
N THR A 94 11.48 27.02 -10.58
CA THR A 94 12.30 27.41 -11.74
C THR A 94 11.97 26.50 -12.93
N TYR A 95 11.92 27.08 -14.12
CA TYR A 95 11.66 26.38 -15.37
C TYR A 95 12.74 26.68 -16.40
N SER A 96 12.85 25.79 -17.40
CA SER A 96 13.56 26.04 -18.64
C SER A 96 12.98 27.24 -19.39
N ALA A 97 13.69 27.70 -20.42
CA ALA A 97 13.08 28.48 -21.49
C ALA A 97 11.91 27.69 -22.12
N TRP A 98 11.02 28.42 -22.80
CA TRP A 98 10.00 27.83 -23.64
C TRP A 98 10.65 27.16 -24.87
N PHE A 99 10.18 25.96 -25.18
CA PHE A 99 10.38 25.26 -26.44
C PHE A 99 9.13 25.55 -27.27
N GLU A 100 9.22 26.49 -28.21
CA GLU A 100 8.10 26.92 -29.05
C GLU A 100 7.53 25.73 -29.85
N ALA A 101 6.23 25.71 -30.08
CA ALA A 101 5.58 24.62 -30.80
C ALA A 101 5.98 24.63 -32.29
N GLU A 102 6.08 25.81 -32.90
CA GLU A 102 6.46 25.99 -34.31
C GLU A 102 7.89 25.55 -34.65
N ASP A 103 8.78 25.45 -33.66
CA ASP A 103 10.14 24.94 -33.83
C ASP A 103 10.22 23.40 -33.71
N ALA A 104 9.14 22.74 -33.31
CA ALA A 104 9.09 21.30 -33.12
C ALA A 104 8.94 20.53 -34.45
N THR A 105 9.47 19.30 -34.51
CA THR A 105 9.27 18.44 -35.68
C THR A 105 7.80 17.99 -35.75
N HIS A 106 7.10 18.34 -36.82
CA HIS A 106 5.69 17.98 -36.99
C HIS A 106 5.36 17.46 -38.39
N ASN A 107 4.22 16.77 -38.53
CA ASN A 107 3.75 16.28 -39.84
C ASN A 107 3.06 17.40 -40.67
N LEU A 108 2.80 17.11 -41.95
CA LEU A 108 2.37 18.09 -42.96
C LEU A 108 0.97 18.71 -42.77
N ILE A 109 0.17 18.24 -41.80
CA ILE A 109 -1.24 18.68 -41.58
C ILE A 109 -1.33 19.59 -40.33
N ILE A 110 -0.28 20.39 -40.09
CA ILE A 110 -0.30 21.48 -39.12
C ILE A 110 -0.17 22.80 -39.89
N LYS A 111 -0.98 23.79 -39.50
CA LYS A 111 -0.82 25.17 -39.92
C LYS A 111 -0.11 25.95 -38.83
N THR A 112 0.98 26.60 -39.19
CA THR A 112 1.49 27.74 -38.44
C THR A 112 0.57 28.92 -38.73
N GLU A 113 -0.18 29.36 -37.73
CA GLU A 113 -1.06 30.52 -37.86
C GLU A 113 -0.43 31.72 -37.13
N ALA A 114 -0.64 32.93 -37.66
CA ALA A 114 -0.41 34.13 -36.86
C ALA A 114 -1.41 34.17 -35.70
N ASN A 115 -1.07 34.87 -34.62
CA ASN A 115 -1.83 34.96 -33.36
C ASN A 115 -3.22 35.69 -33.46
N GLU A 116 -3.92 35.58 -34.58
CA GLU A 116 -5.23 36.21 -34.79
C GLU A 116 -6.35 35.49 -34.00
N GLY A 117 -6.64 36.02 -32.79
CA GLY A 117 -7.82 35.62 -32.01
C GLY A 117 -7.58 35.08 -30.61
N PHE A 118 -6.38 35.22 -30.05
CA PHE A 118 -6.08 34.91 -28.65
C PHE A 118 -5.95 36.19 -27.81
N GLU A 119 -6.35 36.14 -26.54
CA GLU A 119 -6.35 37.33 -25.67
C GLU A 119 -4.95 37.85 -25.30
N GLU A 120 -3.98 36.94 -25.06
CA GLU A 120 -2.73 37.29 -24.36
C GLU A 120 -1.46 37.22 -25.22
N GLY A 121 -1.57 36.85 -26.50
CA GLY A 121 -0.40 36.59 -27.34
C GLY A 121 0.12 35.15 -27.23
N THR A 122 0.75 34.70 -28.30
CA THR A 122 1.64 33.53 -28.31
C THR A 122 3.02 33.90 -27.77
N THR A 123 3.81 32.92 -27.33
CA THR A 123 5.15 33.18 -26.77
C THR A 123 6.11 33.78 -27.79
N ASN A 124 5.99 33.43 -29.08
CA ASN A 124 6.87 33.92 -30.15
C ASN A 124 6.14 34.50 -31.39
N GLY A 125 4.84 34.82 -31.28
CA GLY A 125 4.05 35.44 -32.37
C GLY A 125 3.40 34.46 -33.36
N THR A 126 3.82 33.20 -33.33
CA THR A 126 3.26 32.05 -34.07
C THR A 126 2.72 30.98 -33.13
N LEU A 127 2.03 29.98 -33.67
CA LEU A 127 1.52 28.81 -32.93
C LEU A 127 1.37 27.61 -33.86
N LEU A 128 1.20 26.42 -33.30
CA LEU A 128 0.74 25.25 -34.04
C LEU A 128 -0.76 24.98 -33.83
N ARG A 129 -1.49 24.85 -34.95
CA ARG A 129 -2.88 24.42 -34.96
C ARG A 129 -3.04 22.99 -35.46
N MET A 130 -3.61 22.13 -34.63
CA MET A 130 -3.97 20.76 -34.99
C MET A 130 -5.42 20.71 -35.48
N GLU A 131 -5.63 20.38 -36.76
CA GLU A 131 -6.93 20.50 -37.43
C GLU A 131 -7.71 19.19 -37.63
N GLN A 132 -7.08 18.01 -37.51
CA GLN A 132 -7.74 16.73 -37.83
C GLN A 132 -7.31 15.60 -36.90
N SER A 133 -8.28 14.73 -36.57
CA SER A 133 -8.07 13.49 -35.84
C SER A 133 -7.25 12.48 -36.62
N GLY A 134 -6.11 12.07 -36.05
CA GLY A 134 -5.32 10.94 -36.51
C GLY A 134 -3.85 11.25 -36.78
N LYS A 135 -2.96 10.61 -36.00
CA LYS A 135 -1.48 10.61 -36.15
C LYS A 135 -0.83 11.98 -36.37
N LEU A 136 -1.50 13.04 -35.94
CA LEU A 136 -0.93 14.38 -35.92
C LEU A 136 -0.06 14.46 -34.68
N PHE A 137 1.25 14.62 -34.90
CA PHE A 137 2.23 14.71 -33.83
C PHE A 137 2.99 16.02 -33.89
N VAL A 138 3.24 16.58 -32.71
CA VAL A 138 4.24 17.62 -32.48
C VAL A 138 5.34 16.97 -31.64
N HIS A 139 6.57 16.95 -32.16
CA HIS A 139 7.71 16.25 -31.57
C HIS A 139 8.80 17.27 -31.18
N TRP A 140 8.92 17.54 -29.88
CA TRP A 140 9.96 18.41 -29.35
C TRP A 140 11.20 17.59 -29.01
N ASP A 141 12.32 17.92 -29.65
CA ASP A 141 13.61 17.27 -29.46
C ASP A 141 14.47 17.99 -28.40
N ASN A 142 15.49 17.28 -27.87
CA ASN A 142 16.49 17.81 -26.93
C ASN A 142 15.93 18.34 -25.60
N LEU A 143 14.92 17.66 -25.06
CA LEU A 143 14.39 17.94 -23.72
C LEU A 143 15.35 17.40 -22.65
N VAL A 144 16.08 18.30 -21.99
CA VAL A 144 17.13 17.94 -21.00
C VAL A 144 16.56 17.89 -19.59
N ILE A 145 16.43 16.69 -19.04
CA ILE A 145 16.10 16.45 -17.63
C ILE A 145 17.38 16.56 -16.81
N LYS A 146 17.57 17.71 -16.14
CA LYS A 146 18.79 18.04 -15.38
C LYS A 146 19.01 17.16 -14.14
N GLN A 147 17.92 16.75 -13.49
CA GLN A 147 17.92 15.94 -12.29
C GLN A 147 16.83 14.87 -12.41
N GLY A 148 17.17 13.61 -12.16
CA GLY A 148 16.22 12.51 -12.26
C GLY A 148 15.18 12.52 -11.14
N GLY A 149 13.98 12.03 -11.45
CA GLY A 149 12.83 11.97 -10.56
C GLY A 149 11.56 12.51 -11.25
N LEU A 150 10.53 12.77 -10.45
CA LEU A 150 9.29 13.38 -10.90
C LEU A 150 9.56 14.75 -11.56
N THR A 151 9.36 14.84 -12.87
CA THR A 151 9.49 16.06 -13.66
C THR A 151 8.11 16.64 -13.96
N GLU A 152 7.96 17.94 -13.77
CA GLU A 152 6.81 18.71 -14.27
C GLU A 152 7.10 19.21 -15.68
N ILE A 153 6.25 18.80 -16.61
CA ILE A 153 6.18 19.30 -17.98
C ILE A 153 4.98 20.22 -18.07
N VAL A 154 5.22 21.47 -18.47
CA VAL A 154 4.18 22.49 -18.65
C VAL A 154 3.98 22.71 -20.14
N ILE A 155 2.78 22.46 -20.64
CA ILE A 155 2.40 22.66 -22.03
C ILE A 155 1.42 23.83 -22.08
N LYS A 156 1.77 24.92 -22.78
CA LYS A 156 0.88 26.05 -23.04
C LYS A 156 0.06 25.76 -24.29
N GLY A 157 -1.26 25.69 -24.14
CA GLY A 157 -2.16 25.33 -25.22
C GLY A 157 -3.57 25.88 -25.04
N ALA A 158 -4.45 25.62 -26.01
CA ALA A 158 -5.86 25.98 -25.93
C ALA A 158 -6.75 24.97 -26.66
N ALA A 159 -7.91 24.68 -26.08
CA ALA A 159 -9.00 23.93 -26.72
C ALA A 159 -10.21 24.86 -26.90
N PRO A 160 -10.63 25.21 -28.13
CA PRO A 160 -11.71 26.17 -28.35
C PRO A 160 -13.09 25.63 -27.94
N TRP A 161 -13.34 24.32 -28.10
CA TRP A 161 -14.68 23.75 -27.92
C TRP A 161 -14.68 22.39 -27.21
N GLY A 162 -15.14 22.40 -25.96
CA GLY A 162 -15.24 21.23 -25.10
C GLY A 162 -13.88 20.68 -24.67
N THR A 163 -13.87 19.77 -23.70
CA THR A 163 -12.64 19.11 -23.27
C THR A 163 -12.08 18.25 -24.40
N LYS A 164 -10.82 18.49 -24.77
CA LYS A 164 -10.07 17.63 -25.70
C LYS A 164 -9.16 16.70 -24.92
N LYS A 165 -8.94 15.51 -25.48
CA LYS A 165 -8.00 14.51 -24.95
C LYS A 165 -6.90 14.33 -25.96
N GLN A 166 -5.69 14.64 -25.57
CA GLN A 166 -4.47 14.42 -26.35
C GLN A 166 -3.66 13.31 -25.64
N LYS A 167 -2.81 12.62 -26.40
CA LYS A 167 -1.95 11.54 -25.87
C LYS A 167 -0.50 11.96 -25.91
N LEU A 168 0.10 12.11 -24.73
CA LEU A 168 1.52 12.38 -24.59
C LEU A 168 2.31 11.07 -24.63
N SER A 169 3.39 11.05 -25.39
CA SER A 169 4.41 10.01 -25.32
C SER A 169 5.79 10.63 -25.17
N ILE A 170 6.66 9.98 -24.41
CA ILE A 170 8.04 10.44 -24.17
C ILE A 170 9.00 9.36 -24.64
N PHE A 171 10.03 9.78 -25.35
CA PHE A 171 11.07 8.94 -25.92
C PHE A 171 12.41 9.34 -25.32
N ASN A 172 13.30 8.37 -25.10
CA ASN A 172 14.67 8.66 -24.70
C ASN A 172 15.54 9.05 -25.90
N GLU A 173 16.80 9.40 -25.66
CA GLU A 173 17.78 9.82 -26.67
C GLU A 173 18.02 8.83 -27.83
N VAL A 174 17.64 7.55 -27.69
CA VAL A 174 17.72 6.54 -28.76
C VAL A 174 16.39 6.30 -29.48
N GLY A 175 15.38 7.16 -29.24
CA GLY A 175 14.06 7.09 -29.88
C GLY A 175 13.18 5.94 -29.37
N VAL A 176 13.50 5.34 -28.21
CA VAL A 176 12.64 4.32 -27.58
C VAL A 176 11.60 5.03 -26.72
N LYS A 177 10.31 4.74 -26.97
CA LYS A 177 9.19 5.25 -26.17
C LYS A 177 9.27 4.68 -24.75
N VAL A 178 9.59 5.53 -23.77
CA VAL A 178 9.73 5.18 -22.35
C VAL A 178 8.44 5.41 -21.56
N ILE A 179 7.62 6.38 -21.99
CA ILE A 179 6.31 6.67 -21.41
C ILE A 179 5.29 6.75 -22.56
N THR A 180 4.14 6.11 -22.41
CA THR A 180 3.15 5.94 -23.48
C THR A 180 1.77 6.47 -23.07
N ASP A 181 1.14 7.21 -23.98
CA ASP A 181 -0.26 7.64 -23.96
C ASP A 181 -0.79 8.25 -22.64
N ILE A 182 -0.01 9.14 -21.99
CA ILE A 182 -0.56 9.94 -20.89
C ILE A 182 -1.67 10.86 -21.43
N ALA A 183 -2.84 10.80 -20.80
CA ALA A 183 -3.98 11.61 -21.18
C ALA A 183 -3.80 13.08 -20.76
N LEU A 184 -3.50 13.94 -21.73
CA LEU A 184 -3.52 15.39 -21.59
C LEU A 184 -4.97 15.87 -21.83
N ASN A 185 -5.69 16.17 -20.74
CA ASN A 185 -7.06 16.67 -20.79
C ASN A 185 -7.04 18.20 -20.89
N MET A 186 -7.25 18.74 -22.10
CA MET A 186 -7.29 20.17 -22.36
C MET A 186 -8.72 20.69 -22.18
N GLU A 187 -8.97 21.43 -21.10
CA GLU A 187 -10.26 22.08 -20.84
C GLU A 187 -10.58 23.17 -21.87
N SER A 188 -11.87 23.35 -22.15
CA SER A 188 -12.39 24.32 -23.12
C SER A 188 -12.10 25.76 -22.65
N SER A 189 -11.45 26.57 -23.49
CA SER A 189 -11.24 28.00 -23.21
C SER A 189 -12.54 28.82 -23.26
N GLY A 190 -13.58 28.25 -23.88
CA GLY A 190 -14.83 28.94 -24.22
C GLY A 190 -14.79 29.49 -25.65
N ASP A 191 -15.92 30.07 -26.07
CA ASP A 191 -16.00 30.76 -27.37
C ASP A 191 -15.07 31.99 -27.42
N TYR A 192 -14.76 32.40 -28.65
CA TYR A 192 -13.79 33.45 -29.00
C TYR A 192 -13.86 34.71 -28.12
N PRO A 193 -12.72 35.30 -27.73
CA PRO A 193 -11.34 34.93 -28.07
C PRO A 193 -10.84 33.68 -27.34
N LYS A 194 -9.90 32.97 -27.97
CA LYS A 194 -9.28 31.77 -27.38
C LYS A 194 -8.39 32.20 -26.21
N LYS A 195 -8.46 31.47 -25.10
CA LYS A 195 -7.61 31.70 -23.91
C LYS A 195 -6.55 30.61 -23.84
N TRP A 196 -5.31 31.01 -23.58
CA TRP A 196 -4.23 30.08 -23.27
C TRP A 196 -4.42 29.50 -21.87
N ALA A 197 -4.02 28.24 -21.71
CA ALA A 197 -3.91 27.59 -20.41
C ALA A 197 -2.58 26.83 -20.34
N GLU A 198 -2.00 26.79 -19.15
CA GLU A 198 -0.86 25.92 -18.84
C GLU A 198 -1.37 24.58 -18.31
N TYR A 199 -1.14 23.51 -19.08
CA TYR A 199 -1.46 22.15 -18.69
C TYR A 199 -0.21 21.46 -18.15
N LYS A 200 -0.31 20.94 -16.92
CA LYS A 200 0.82 20.34 -16.18
C LYS A 200 0.73 18.82 -16.21
N VAL A 201 1.81 18.16 -16.61
CA VAL A 201 1.96 16.70 -16.61
C VAL A 201 3.16 16.34 -15.76
N TYR A 202 3.03 15.31 -14.91
CA TYR A 202 4.10 14.84 -14.02
C TYR A 202 4.54 13.44 -14.46
N VAL A 203 5.84 13.26 -14.66
CA VAL A 203 6.45 12.01 -15.13
C VAL A 203 7.74 11.72 -14.37
N ASP A 204 7.89 10.51 -13.84
CA ASP A 204 9.17 10.11 -13.26
C ASP A 204 10.14 9.72 -14.39
N LEU A 205 11.25 10.47 -14.51
CA LEU A 205 12.25 10.29 -15.56
C LEU A 205 13.66 10.39 -14.96
N PRO A 206 14.59 9.47 -15.28
CA PRO A 206 16.01 9.66 -15.01
C PRO A 206 16.56 10.93 -15.67
N ALA A 207 17.65 11.49 -15.12
CA ALA A 207 18.36 12.57 -15.79
C ALA A 207 18.88 12.10 -17.16
N GLY A 208 18.73 12.94 -18.19
CA GLY A 208 19.06 12.57 -19.57
C GLY A 208 18.38 13.45 -20.61
N ASN A 209 18.55 13.08 -21.88
CA ASN A 209 17.90 13.73 -23.02
C ASN A 209 16.69 12.92 -23.48
N TYR A 210 15.61 13.63 -23.78
CA TYR A 210 14.35 13.04 -24.23
C TYR A 210 13.79 13.83 -25.41
N SER A 211 12.79 13.24 -26.06
CA SER A 211 11.85 13.94 -26.90
C SER A 211 10.41 13.63 -26.49
N LEU A 212 9.49 14.53 -26.81
CA LEU A 212 8.10 14.49 -26.39
C LEU A 212 7.19 14.63 -27.59
N GLU A 213 6.22 13.74 -27.69
CA GLU A 213 5.26 13.64 -28.79
C GLU A 213 3.85 13.84 -28.24
N VAL A 214 3.15 14.87 -28.71
CA VAL A 214 1.70 15.02 -28.46
C VAL A 214 0.95 14.49 -29.69
N ASN A 215 0.18 13.41 -29.52
CA ASN A 215 -0.70 12.86 -30.55
C ASN A 215 -2.16 13.30 -30.33
N ASP A 216 -2.83 13.73 -31.40
CA ASP A 216 -4.30 13.92 -31.34
C ASP A 216 -5.05 12.59 -31.33
N ASP A 217 -5.85 12.39 -30.28
CA ASP A 217 -6.84 11.32 -30.19
C ASP A 217 -8.17 11.76 -30.83
N TRP A 218 -8.59 13.02 -30.58
CA TRP A 218 -9.70 13.68 -31.26
C TRP A 218 -9.83 15.19 -30.96
N GLY A 219 -9.58 16.02 -31.97
CA GLY A 219 -10.22 17.33 -32.15
C GLY A 219 -9.28 18.53 -32.25
N TYR A 220 -9.87 19.71 -32.48
CA TYR A 220 -9.10 20.96 -32.62
C TYR A 220 -8.44 21.37 -31.31
N VAL A 221 -7.12 21.52 -31.33
CA VAL A 221 -6.30 22.09 -30.26
C VAL A 221 -5.22 23.00 -30.85
N PHE A 222 -4.74 23.92 -30.03
CA PHE A 222 -3.64 24.83 -30.34
C PHE A 222 -2.53 24.63 -29.32
N PHE A 223 -1.28 24.63 -29.78
CA PHE A 223 -0.08 24.58 -28.95
C PHE A 223 0.76 25.83 -29.22
N ASP A 224 1.21 26.46 -28.14
CA ASP A 224 2.06 27.65 -28.16
C ASP A 224 3.51 27.23 -27.91
N ALA A 225 3.76 26.62 -26.74
CA ALA A 225 5.08 26.13 -26.35
C ALA A 225 4.97 25.08 -25.24
N LEU A 226 6.08 24.42 -24.93
CA LEU A 226 6.25 23.68 -23.67
C LEU A 226 7.49 24.12 -22.90
N ARG A 227 7.56 23.83 -21.60
CA ARG A 227 8.75 24.01 -20.78
C ARG A 227 8.85 22.92 -19.72
N LEU A 228 10.06 22.65 -19.26
CA LEU A 228 10.34 21.71 -18.18
C LEU A 228 10.58 22.49 -16.89
N ARG A 229 10.19 21.93 -15.74
CA ARG A 229 10.70 22.40 -14.46
C ARG A 229 12.18 22.02 -14.34
N ASP A 230 13.01 22.96 -13.90
CA ASP A 230 14.47 22.80 -13.81
C ASP A 230 14.92 21.90 -12.65
N GLN A 231 13.99 21.62 -11.73
CA GLN A 231 14.18 20.87 -10.49
C GLN A 231 13.17 19.73 -10.42
N THR A 232 13.56 18.62 -9.80
CA THR A 232 12.64 17.54 -9.46
C THR A 232 11.48 18.09 -8.63
N VAL A 233 10.26 17.70 -9.00
CA VAL A 233 9.03 18.00 -8.31
C VAL A 233 9.00 17.19 -7.03
N VAL A 234 9.07 17.89 -5.91
CA VAL A 234 8.91 17.30 -4.59
C VAL A 234 7.46 17.46 -4.17
N LEU A 235 6.74 16.34 -4.07
CA LEU A 235 5.42 16.27 -3.43
C LEU A 235 5.60 15.91 -1.94
N ASP A 236 4.68 16.33 -1.09
CA ASP A 236 4.65 15.93 0.33
C ASP A 236 3.92 14.60 0.51
N GLY A 237 4.34 13.79 1.49
CA GLY A 237 3.79 12.45 1.72
C GLY A 237 2.40 12.50 2.35
N GLU A 238 1.43 11.79 1.78
CA GLU A 238 0.08 11.64 2.35
C GLU A 238 -0.24 10.17 2.66
N LEU A 239 -0.31 9.84 3.94
CA LEU A 239 -0.88 8.58 4.42
C LEU A 239 -2.31 8.85 4.89
N ASN A 240 -3.27 8.02 4.46
CA ASN A 240 -4.69 8.15 4.81
C ASN A 240 -5.00 7.61 6.23
N VAL A 241 -4.15 7.96 7.21
CA VAL A 241 -4.15 7.39 8.55
C VAL A 241 -3.94 8.48 9.60
N THR A 242 -5.01 8.95 10.23
CA THR A 242 -4.95 10.00 11.27
C THR A 242 -4.59 9.49 12.67
N GLN A 243 -4.92 8.23 12.97
CA GLN A 243 -4.52 7.52 14.19
C GLN A 243 -4.68 6.01 13.97
N VAL A 244 -3.82 5.20 14.58
CA VAL A 244 -3.99 3.73 14.61
C VAL A 244 -4.06 3.23 16.04
N ASN A 245 -5.03 2.37 16.34
CA ASN A 245 -5.19 1.75 17.64
C ASN A 245 -4.56 0.35 17.65
N TYR A 246 -3.55 0.15 18.48
CA TYR A 246 -2.94 -1.16 18.72
C TYR A 246 -3.33 -1.68 20.11
N VAL A 247 -3.70 -2.95 20.19
CA VAL A 247 -4.18 -3.59 21.43
C VAL A 247 -3.23 -4.72 21.83
N LYS A 248 -2.44 -4.51 22.88
CA LYS A 248 -1.42 -5.48 23.34
C LYS A 248 -1.98 -6.84 23.72
N SER A 249 -3.15 -6.87 24.37
CA SER A 249 -3.84 -8.11 24.76
C SER A 249 -4.33 -8.96 23.57
N ASN A 250 -4.39 -8.39 22.36
CA ASN A 250 -4.75 -9.09 21.13
C ASN A 250 -3.77 -8.70 19.99
N PRO A 251 -2.51 -9.17 20.04
CA PRO A 251 -1.43 -8.65 19.20
C PRO A 251 -1.55 -9.11 17.74
N ALA A 252 -2.04 -8.22 16.89
CA ALA A 252 -2.12 -8.36 15.44
C ALA A 252 -1.04 -7.51 14.72
N SER A 253 -0.71 -7.86 13.48
CA SER A 253 0.03 -6.93 12.62
C SER A 253 -0.89 -5.78 12.22
N MET A 254 -0.33 -4.60 11.96
CA MET A 254 -1.07 -3.39 11.62
C MET A 254 -0.98 -3.15 10.13
N GLU A 255 -2.12 -3.05 9.44
CA GLU A 255 -2.18 -2.75 8.01
C GLU A 255 -2.56 -1.27 7.78
N LEU A 256 -1.81 -0.58 6.93
CA LEU A 256 -1.90 0.87 6.68
C LEU A 256 -2.02 1.13 5.17
N THR A 257 -3.09 1.81 4.74
CA THR A 257 -3.24 2.24 3.34
C THR A 257 -2.36 3.45 3.04
N ILE A 258 -1.53 3.38 2.00
CA ILE A 258 -0.63 4.46 1.59
C ILE A 258 -1.14 5.08 0.29
N ASN A 259 -1.19 6.42 0.23
CA ASN A 259 -1.22 7.09 -1.07
C ASN A 259 0.21 7.48 -1.42
N TYR A 260 0.81 6.81 -2.40
CA TYR A 260 2.11 7.25 -2.90
C TYR A 260 1.95 8.60 -3.59
N ASN A 261 2.66 9.58 -3.06
CA ASN A 261 2.84 10.90 -3.64
C ASN A 261 3.96 10.91 -4.70
N HIS A 262 4.19 9.79 -5.38
CA HIS A 262 5.33 9.53 -6.28
C HIS A 262 6.73 9.52 -5.63
N ASN A 263 6.87 9.81 -4.33
CA ASN A 263 8.15 9.63 -3.65
C ASN A 263 8.35 8.15 -3.28
N LYS A 264 9.61 7.71 -3.27
CA LYS A 264 9.98 6.36 -2.84
C LYS A 264 10.01 6.32 -1.32
N LEU A 265 9.14 5.52 -0.73
CA LEU A 265 9.19 5.16 0.69
C LEU A 265 10.49 4.39 0.98
N ILE A 266 11.27 4.85 1.95
CA ILE A 266 12.58 4.28 2.31
C ILE A 266 12.62 3.65 3.71
N GLY A 267 11.61 3.91 4.55
CA GLY A 267 11.53 3.30 5.88
C GLY A 267 10.32 3.72 6.69
N PHE A 268 10.19 3.10 7.85
CA PHE A 268 9.35 3.57 8.95
C PHE A 268 10.18 3.58 10.22
N ASP A 269 9.87 4.50 11.10
CA ASP A 269 10.27 4.44 12.51
C ASP A 269 9.07 4.73 13.42
N ILE A 270 9.19 4.25 14.66
CA ILE A 270 8.28 4.62 15.75
C ILE A 270 9.13 5.25 16.85
N ASP A 271 8.84 6.51 17.19
CA ASP A 271 9.63 7.36 18.09
C ASP A 271 11.14 7.40 17.75
N GLY A 272 11.51 7.38 16.46
CA GLY A 272 12.90 7.35 16.00
C GLY A 272 13.55 5.95 16.00
N VAL A 273 12.81 4.88 16.33
CA VAL A 273 13.29 3.49 16.25
C VAL A 273 12.80 2.83 14.96
N PRO A 274 13.69 2.44 14.02
CA PRO A 274 13.28 1.80 12.76
C PRO A 274 12.46 0.53 12.97
N VAL A 275 11.34 0.41 12.26
CA VAL A 275 10.46 -0.76 12.33
C VAL A 275 10.41 -1.54 11.01
N ALA A 276 10.40 -2.87 11.13
CA ALA A 276 10.26 -3.76 9.98
C ALA A 276 8.81 -3.73 9.44
N TYR A 277 8.71 -3.59 8.12
CA TYR A 277 7.46 -3.49 7.37
C TYR A 277 7.50 -4.38 6.13
N GLU A 278 6.33 -4.81 5.65
CA GLU A 278 6.16 -5.54 4.39
C GLU A 278 5.05 -4.87 3.57
N PHE A 279 5.18 -4.85 2.24
CA PHE A 279 4.07 -4.47 1.36
C PHE A 279 3.09 -5.63 1.18
N ASN A 280 1.80 -5.33 1.08
CA ASN A 280 0.83 -6.31 0.61
C ASN A 280 1.04 -6.64 -0.89
N ALA A 281 0.33 -7.65 -1.41
CA ALA A 281 0.48 -8.08 -2.80
C ALA A 281 0.09 -7.02 -3.85
N SER A 282 -0.72 -6.03 -3.46
CA SER A 282 -1.22 -4.95 -4.32
C SER A 282 -0.37 -3.67 -4.25
N CYS A 283 0.67 -3.65 -3.40
CA CYS A 283 1.50 -2.48 -3.07
C CYS A 283 0.77 -1.29 -2.41
N ASP A 284 -0.57 -1.33 -2.24
CA ASP A 284 -1.38 -0.21 -1.73
C ASP A 284 -1.49 -0.17 -0.18
N HIS A 285 -1.07 -1.24 0.50
CA HIS A 285 -0.97 -1.29 1.95
C HIS A 285 0.40 -1.74 2.44
N ILE A 286 0.77 -1.25 3.63
CA ILE A 286 1.89 -1.75 4.42
C ILE A 286 1.42 -2.49 5.65
N VAL A 287 2.11 -3.58 5.96
CA VAL A 287 1.95 -4.37 7.17
C VAL A 287 3.14 -4.11 8.09
N LEU A 288 2.90 -3.38 9.20
CA LEU A 288 3.88 -3.26 10.29
C LEU A 288 3.84 -4.52 11.15
N SER A 289 5.02 -5.08 11.44
CA SER A 289 5.10 -6.36 12.15
C SER A 289 4.60 -6.27 13.60
N LYS A 290 3.73 -7.21 13.99
CA LYS A 290 3.25 -7.32 15.39
C LYS A 290 4.39 -7.41 16.42
N THR A 291 5.53 -7.99 16.03
CA THR A 291 6.70 -8.14 16.91
C THR A 291 7.29 -6.79 17.30
N ALA A 292 7.38 -5.84 16.36
CA ALA A 292 7.80 -4.48 16.66
C ALA A 292 6.76 -3.75 17.53
N LEU A 293 5.47 -3.86 17.16
CA LEU A 293 4.37 -3.21 17.89
C LEU A 293 4.24 -3.70 19.35
N MET A 294 4.53 -4.98 19.64
CA MET A 294 4.56 -5.51 21.01
C MET A 294 5.64 -4.89 21.90
N THR A 295 6.71 -4.31 21.34
CA THR A 295 7.79 -3.70 22.14
C THR A 295 7.50 -2.27 22.60
N LEU A 296 6.48 -1.62 22.01
CA LEU A 296 6.04 -0.29 22.42
C LEU A 296 5.47 -0.31 23.84
N THR A 297 5.53 0.82 24.56
CA THR A 297 4.84 0.99 25.84
C THR A 297 3.33 1.19 25.63
N GLU A 298 2.55 1.36 26.70
CA GLU A 298 1.19 1.89 26.55
C GLU A 298 1.26 3.42 26.44
N GLY A 299 0.41 4.02 25.60
CA GLY A 299 0.41 5.46 25.33
C GLY A 299 0.34 5.80 23.85
N ASN A 300 0.58 7.07 23.54
CA ASN A 300 0.73 7.56 22.17
C ASN A 300 2.20 7.46 21.75
N HIS A 301 2.42 6.98 20.53
CA HIS A 301 3.71 6.88 19.86
C HIS A 301 3.61 7.57 18.49
N GLU A 302 4.67 8.22 18.03
CA GLU A 302 4.72 8.80 16.68
C GLU A 302 5.24 7.76 15.68
N LEU A 303 4.43 7.42 14.67
CA LEU A 303 4.83 6.64 13.52
C LEU A 303 5.23 7.60 12.40
N HIS A 304 6.50 7.55 12.02
CA HIS A 304 7.07 8.31 10.90
C HIS A 304 7.18 7.39 9.69
N ALA A 305 6.63 7.83 8.55
CA ALA A 305 6.82 7.19 7.25
C ALA A 305 7.83 8.03 6.45
N ILE A 306 9.00 7.44 6.22
CA ILE A 306 10.19 8.15 5.74
C ILE A 306 10.26 8.00 4.22
N PHE A 307 10.29 9.12 3.51
CA PHE A 307 10.39 9.15 2.05
C PHE A 307 11.77 9.62 1.59
N ASN A 308 12.19 9.24 0.38
CA ASN A 308 13.47 9.68 -0.19
C ASN A 308 13.51 11.19 -0.51
N GLN A 309 12.34 11.81 -0.61
CA GLN A 309 12.10 13.22 -0.92
C GLN A 309 10.79 13.64 -0.23
N GLY A 310 10.54 14.96 -0.16
CA GLY A 310 9.32 15.51 0.44
C GLY A 310 9.38 15.62 1.94
N LYS A 311 8.29 16.11 2.53
CA LYS A 311 8.08 16.02 3.97
C LYS A 311 7.68 14.60 4.34
N ASP A 312 8.38 14.03 5.33
CA ASP A 312 7.98 12.78 5.97
C ASP A 312 6.59 12.90 6.60
N PHE A 313 5.83 11.82 6.52
CA PHE A 313 4.50 11.77 7.10
C PHE A 313 4.56 11.27 8.55
N VAL A 314 3.80 11.91 9.44
CA VAL A 314 3.74 11.56 10.87
C VAL A 314 2.30 11.32 11.30
N THR A 315 2.05 10.20 11.98
CA THR A 315 0.75 9.88 12.59
C THR A 315 0.92 9.26 13.98
N THR A 316 -0.17 9.18 14.74
CA THR A 316 -0.15 8.64 16.10
C THR A 316 -0.57 7.18 16.14
N VAL A 317 0.29 6.33 16.68
CA VAL A 317 -0.09 4.97 17.12
C VAL A 317 -0.47 5.04 18.61
N LEU A 318 -1.74 4.83 18.92
CA LEU A 318 -2.23 4.66 20.29
C LEU A 318 -2.14 3.19 20.67
N VAL A 319 -1.22 2.89 21.59
CA VAL A 319 -1.05 1.56 22.16
C VAL A 319 -1.83 1.46 23.47
N THR A 320 -2.75 0.50 23.53
CA THR A 320 -3.57 0.18 24.71
C THR A 320 -3.30 -1.25 25.16
N ASP A 321 -3.31 -1.51 26.46
CA ASP A 321 -3.50 -2.87 26.97
C ASP A 321 -4.92 -3.05 27.49
N ASN A 322 -5.84 -3.33 26.57
CA ASN A 322 -7.20 -3.78 26.92
C ASN A 322 -7.18 -5.26 27.33
N ALA A 323 -6.20 -5.69 28.11
CA ALA A 323 -6.31 -6.93 28.88
C ALA A 323 -7.55 -6.78 29.75
N VAL A 324 -8.62 -7.49 29.37
CA VAL A 324 -9.85 -7.51 30.16
C VAL A 324 -9.48 -8.14 31.49
N VAL A 325 -9.23 -7.30 32.51
CA VAL A 325 -9.10 -7.74 33.89
C VAL A 325 -10.39 -8.52 34.17
N PRO A 326 -10.33 -9.86 34.32
CA PRO A 326 -11.55 -10.65 34.37
C PRO A 326 -12.35 -10.17 35.56
N ALA A 327 -13.58 -9.71 35.33
CA ALA A 327 -14.42 -9.15 36.37
C ALA A 327 -14.44 -10.08 37.59
N GLU A 328 -14.13 -9.54 38.77
CA GLU A 328 -13.94 -10.32 40.00
C GLU A 328 -15.13 -11.25 40.24
N ARG A 329 -14.92 -12.56 40.06
CA ARG A 329 -15.97 -13.55 40.24
C ARG A 329 -16.13 -13.85 41.72
N LYS A 330 -17.22 -13.35 42.30
CA LYS A 330 -17.60 -13.63 43.68
C LYS A 330 -18.42 -14.92 43.74
N TYR A 331 -17.98 -15.84 44.58
CA TYR A 331 -18.66 -17.10 44.85
C TYR A 331 -19.16 -17.07 46.29
N GLU A 332 -20.47 -17.01 46.45
CA GLU A 332 -21.08 -16.90 47.77
C GLU A 332 -21.09 -18.27 48.45
N ALA A 333 -20.50 -18.34 49.64
CA ALA A 333 -20.24 -19.59 50.35
C ALA A 333 -21.53 -20.34 50.71
N GLU A 334 -22.60 -19.60 51.04
CA GLU A 334 -23.92 -20.15 51.37
C GLU A 334 -24.68 -20.74 50.17
N LYS A 335 -24.15 -20.58 48.95
CA LYS A 335 -24.71 -21.14 47.70
C LYS A 335 -23.90 -22.32 47.16
N GLN A 336 -22.84 -22.73 47.85
CA GLN A 336 -21.97 -23.83 47.43
C GLN A 336 -22.45 -25.19 47.96
N SER A 337 -21.85 -26.27 47.43
CA SER A 337 -22.01 -27.61 48.00
C SER A 337 -21.32 -27.68 49.35
N ILE A 338 -22.07 -28.01 50.41
CA ILE A 338 -21.57 -28.13 51.78
C ILE A 338 -21.67 -29.58 52.28
N GLY A 339 -20.61 -30.05 52.91
CA GLY A 339 -20.53 -31.38 53.50
C GLY A 339 -21.19 -31.49 54.87
N LEU A 340 -21.20 -32.70 55.43
CA LEU A 340 -21.66 -32.95 56.80
C LEU A 340 -20.88 -32.08 57.80
N GLY A 341 -21.57 -31.59 58.83
CA GLY A 341 -21.00 -30.74 59.89
C GLY A 341 -20.90 -29.24 59.55
N VAL A 342 -21.26 -28.85 58.32
CA VAL A 342 -21.33 -27.46 57.86
C VAL A 342 -22.78 -26.97 57.89
N SER A 343 -23.03 -25.71 58.25
CA SER A 343 -24.36 -25.11 58.22
C SER A 343 -24.35 -23.64 57.80
N VAL A 344 -25.40 -23.20 57.10
CA VAL A 344 -25.66 -21.77 56.83
C VAL A 344 -26.26 -21.14 58.09
N LYS A 345 -25.75 -19.98 58.50
CA LYS A 345 -26.27 -19.18 59.61
C LYS A 345 -26.60 -17.76 59.09
N PRO A 346 -27.73 -17.15 59.49
CA PRO A 346 -28.03 -15.77 59.16
C PRO A 346 -27.13 -14.80 59.94
N ASP A 347 -26.61 -13.78 59.25
CA ASP A 347 -25.89 -12.65 59.86
C ASP A 347 -26.09 -11.41 58.95
N PRO A 348 -26.72 -10.32 59.42
CA PRO A 348 -26.99 -9.14 58.61
C PRO A 348 -25.73 -8.36 58.18
N THR A 349 -24.55 -8.71 58.69
CA THR A 349 -23.27 -8.10 58.31
C THR A 349 -22.53 -8.86 57.21
N ALA A 350 -22.97 -10.07 56.86
CA ALA A 350 -22.42 -10.85 55.75
C ALA A 350 -22.93 -10.36 54.37
N SER A 351 -22.19 -10.65 53.29
CA SER A 351 -22.42 -10.14 51.93
C SER A 351 -23.88 -10.30 51.43
N ASN A 352 -24.52 -11.42 51.74
CA ASN A 352 -25.93 -11.70 51.45
C ASN A 352 -26.79 -11.99 52.70
N GLY A 353 -26.40 -11.47 53.87
CA GLY A 353 -27.17 -11.69 55.10
C GLY A 353 -27.04 -13.10 55.70
N SER A 354 -26.08 -13.92 55.25
CA SER A 354 -25.77 -15.25 55.79
C SER A 354 -24.31 -15.62 55.59
N PHE A 355 -23.79 -16.50 56.42
CA PHE A 355 -22.44 -17.05 56.35
C PHE A 355 -22.44 -18.56 56.62
N ILE A 356 -21.30 -19.21 56.39
CA ILE A 356 -21.10 -20.63 56.72
C ILE A 356 -20.43 -20.80 58.09
N SER A 357 -21.07 -21.56 58.98
CA SER A 357 -20.49 -22.04 60.24
C SER A 357 -20.07 -23.52 60.09
N ASN A 358 -18.87 -23.84 60.58
CA ASN A 358 -18.30 -25.19 60.64
C ASN A 358 -17.76 -25.41 62.06
N GLU A 359 -18.56 -26.07 62.91
CA GLU A 359 -18.35 -26.07 64.37
C GLU A 359 -17.52 -27.25 64.88
N ASN A 360 -17.25 -28.27 64.05
CA ASN A 360 -16.51 -29.47 64.47
C ASN A 360 -15.59 -30.03 63.38
N SER A 361 -16.13 -30.29 62.19
CA SER A 361 -15.41 -30.62 60.96
C SER A 361 -16.39 -30.65 59.80
N GLY A 362 -15.91 -30.43 58.57
CA GLY A 362 -16.74 -30.44 57.38
C GLY A 362 -16.01 -29.86 56.17
N SER A 363 -16.54 -30.12 54.98
CA SER A 363 -16.00 -29.65 53.69
C SER A 363 -16.95 -28.66 53.01
N MET A 364 -16.39 -27.82 52.14
CA MET A 364 -17.13 -26.98 51.21
C MET A 364 -16.45 -27.08 49.85
N GLU A 365 -17.24 -27.16 48.78
CA GLU A 365 -16.73 -27.29 47.41
C GLU A 365 -17.25 -26.14 46.54
N PHE A 366 -16.32 -25.32 46.05
CA PHE A 366 -16.59 -24.22 45.13
C PHE A 366 -16.40 -24.68 43.68
N LEU A 367 -17.44 -24.58 42.86
CA LEU A 367 -17.32 -24.82 41.42
C LEU A 367 -16.84 -23.54 40.71
N VAL A 368 -15.52 -23.37 40.60
CA VAL A 368 -14.88 -22.20 39.98
C VAL A 368 -14.64 -22.43 38.49
N THR A 369 -15.37 -21.71 37.64
CA THR A 369 -15.11 -21.68 36.18
C THR A 369 -14.02 -20.65 35.86
N ALA A 370 -12.87 -21.12 35.36
CA ALA A 370 -11.86 -20.26 34.73
C ALA A 370 -12.16 -20.10 33.22
N PRO A 371 -12.19 -18.88 32.66
CA PRO A 371 -12.42 -18.68 31.22
C PRO A 371 -11.22 -19.11 30.36
N GLU A 372 -10.00 -19.03 30.91
CA GLU A 372 -8.75 -19.30 30.21
C GLU A 372 -7.77 -20.06 31.12
N LYS A 373 -6.64 -20.53 30.56
CA LYS A 373 -5.59 -21.20 31.33
C LYS A 373 -4.60 -20.17 31.87
N GLY A 374 -4.56 -19.99 33.20
CA GLY A 374 -3.66 -19.02 33.83
C GLY A 374 -3.46 -19.24 35.33
N GLN A 375 -2.72 -18.32 35.97
CA GLN A 375 -2.73 -18.16 37.42
C GLN A 375 -3.87 -17.22 37.81
N TYR A 376 -4.52 -17.50 38.94
CA TYR A 376 -5.64 -16.72 39.46
C TYR A 376 -5.39 -16.40 40.94
N ASP A 377 -5.57 -15.14 41.32
CA ASP A 377 -5.57 -14.75 42.74
C ASP A 377 -6.90 -15.15 43.38
N ILE A 378 -6.82 -16.00 44.41
CA ILE A 378 -7.98 -16.41 45.21
C ILE A 378 -7.94 -15.66 46.54
N LYS A 379 -9.04 -14.97 46.85
CA LYS A 379 -9.27 -14.29 48.13
C LYS A 379 -10.46 -14.98 48.83
N MET A 380 -10.28 -15.29 50.11
CA MET A 380 -11.26 -15.91 51.02
C MET A 380 -11.28 -15.14 52.33
#